data_AF-A0A527D3Z8-F1
#
_entry.id   AF-A0A527D3Z8-F1
#
_cell.length_a   1.000
_cell.length_b   1.000
_cell.length_c   1.000
_cell.angle_alpha   90.00
_cell.angle_beta   90.00
_cell.angle_gamma   90.00
#
_symmetry.space_group_name_H-M   'P 1'
#
loop_
_entity.id
_entity.type
_entity.pdbx_description
1 polymer ?
#
loop_
_entity_poly.entity_id
_entity_poly.type
_entity_poly.pdbx_seq_one_letter_code
_entity_poly.pdbx_strand_id
1 'polypeptide(L)'
;GFMGAIPESQINEFITKVGGKGNGAPPVAEALAAATEARDAGDMQTAADIYDAILAQAPETIEAIAGLGELLFEAGDTEGAEALLATAPEAKKDAPPIAALRAKMALAAQAAALGNPAEFERRLAENPKDHQARFDLAMIQNANGDRTAAADNLLAIIKADRAWNEDGARTQLLQLFEAWGMTDEATLSARRKLSALLFS
;
A
#
# COMPACT_ATOMS: atom_id res chain seq x y z
N GLY A 1 -19.28 33.92 -8.78
CA GLY A 1 -18.28 33.47 -7.80
C GLY A 1 -18.84 33.71 -6.42
N PHE A 2 -18.95 32.64 -5.63
CA PHE A 2 -19.02 32.60 -4.16
C PHE A 2 -19.13 31.11 -3.80
N MET A 3 -17.99 30.42 -3.70
CA MET A 3 -17.86 29.20 -2.90
C MET A 3 -17.29 29.64 -1.58
N GLY A 4 -18.16 29.91 -0.61
CA GLY A 4 -17.75 30.16 0.76
C GLY A 4 -17.58 28.82 1.46
N ALA A 5 -16.37 28.54 1.92
CA ALA A 5 -16.09 27.45 2.83
C ALA A 5 -17.10 27.51 4.00
N ILE A 6 -17.67 26.36 4.35
CA ILE A 6 -18.57 26.25 5.49
C ILE A 6 -17.80 26.74 6.72
N PRO A 7 -18.28 27.79 7.42
CA PRO A 7 -17.58 28.31 8.59
C PRO A 7 -17.46 27.24 9.67
N GLU A 8 -16.31 27.14 10.36
CA GLU A 8 -16.12 26.23 11.52
C GLU A 8 -17.24 26.35 12.57
N SER A 9 -17.90 27.51 12.68
CA SER A 9 -19.05 27.70 13.56
C SER A 9 -20.26 26.85 13.17
N GLN A 10 -20.48 26.58 11.87
CA GLN A 10 -21.55 25.69 11.39
C GLN A 10 -21.22 24.22 11.61
N ILE A 11 -19.93 23.85 11.55
CA ILE A 11 -19.46 22.50 11.90
C ILE A 11 -19.62 22.27 13.41
N ASN A 12 -19.24 23.24 14.25
CA ASN A 12 -19.44 23.15 15.69
C ASN A 12 -20.92 23.18 16.10
N GLU A 13 -21.77 23.95 15.42
CA GLU A 13 -23.22 23.89 15.63
C GLU A 13 -23.80 22.53 15.21
N PHE A 14 -23.30 21.94 14.12
CA PHE A 14 -23.67 20.59 13.71
C PHE A 14 -23.22 19.55 14.75
N ILE A 15 -21.95 19.57 15.18
CA ILE A 15 -21.42 18.68 16.22
C ILE A 15 -22.18 18.88 17.55
N THR A 16 -22.56 20.10 17.92
CA THR A 16 -23.35 20.37 19.13
C THR A 16 -24.80 19.90 18.97
N LYS A 17 -25.36 19.95 17.76
CA LYS A 17 -26.69 19.42 17.46
C LYS A 17 -26.71 17.88 17.39
N VAL A 18 -25.59 17.27 17.02
CA VAL A 18 -25.38 15.81 16.97
C VAL A 18 -24.97 15.23 18.33
N GLY A 19 -24.23 15.98 19.15
CA GLY A 19 -23.75 15.56 20.48
C GLY A 19 -24.55 16.10 21.67
N GLY A 20 -25.49 17.02 21.43
CA GLY A 20 -26.38 17.57 22.47
C GLY A 20 -27.47 16.58 22.85
N LYS A 21 -27.73 16.43 24.16
CA LYS A 21 -28.77 15.58 24.77
C LYS A 21 -30.21 15.96 24.38
N GLY A 22 -30.55 15.88 23.09
CA GLY A 22 -31.90 15.92 22.55
C GLY A 22 -32.15 14.65 21.75
N ASN A 23 -33.28 13.99 21.98
CA ASN A 23 -33.70 12.75 21.32
C ASN A 23 -33.75 12.85 19.79
N GLY A 24 -32.62 12.68 19.13
CA GLY A 24 -32.55 12.68 17.66
C GLY A 24 -31.11 12.64 17.19
N ALA A 25 -30.41 11.54 17.47
CA ALA A 25 -29.25 11.22 16.65
C ALA A 25 -29.65 11.32 15.16
N PRO A 26 -28.80 11.87 14.29
CA PRO A 26 -29.08 11.87 12.86
C PRO A 26 -29.42 10.44 12.42
N PRO A 27 -30.40 10.24 11.53
CA PRO A 27 -30.59 8.95 10.88
C PRO A 27 -29.23 8.44 10.41
N VAL A 28 -28.93 7.15 10.62
CA VAL A 28 -27.65 6.53 10.26
C VAL A 28 -27.19 6.92 8.84
N ALA A 29 -28.13 7.08 7.91
CA ALA A 29 -27.86 7.55 6.55
C ALA A 29 -27.28 8.98 6.46
N GLU A 30 -27.78 9.93 7.26
CA GLU A 30 -27.26 11.31 7.29
C GLU A 30 -25.85 11.35 7.92
N ALA A 31 -25.62 10.56 8.96
CA ALA A 31 -24.30 10.44 9.58
C ALA A 31 -23.28 9.81 8.61
N LEU A 32 -23.67 8.78 7.85
CA LEU A 32 -22.81 8.19 6.81
C LEU A 32 -22.45 9.19 5.71
N ALA A 33 -23.41 10.03 5.29
CA ALA A 33 -23.15 11.08 4.31
C ALA A 33 -22.16 12.12 4.85
N ALA A 34 -22.33 12.56 6.10
CA ALA A 34 -21.42 13.50 6.74
C ALA A 34 -20.00 12.93 6.92
N ALA A 35 -19.87 11.64 7.27
CA ALA A 35 -18.57 10.97 7.35
C ALA A 35 -17.87 10.93 5.98
N THR A 36 -18.62 10.64 4.92
CA THR A 36 -18.09 10.63 3.55
C THR A 36 -17.64 12.02 3.12
N GLU A 37 -18.43 13.06 3.40
CA GLU A 37 -18.06 14.45 3.10
C GLU A 37 -16.79 14.89 3.84
N ALA A 38 -16.66 14.54 5.13
CA ALA A 38 -15.45 14.81 5.91
C ALA A 38 -14.22 14.13 5.30
N ARG A 39 -14.36 12.86 4.89
CA ARG A 39 -13.29 12.11 4.21
C ARG A 39 -12.91 12.76 2.87
N ASP A 40 -13.88 13.15 2.06
CA ASP A 40 -13.66 13.82 0.77
C ASP A 40 -12.99 15.20 0.94
N ALA A 41 -13.27 15.88 2.05
CA ALA A 41 -12.60 17.12 2.44
C ALA A 41 -11.18 16.91 3.00
N GLY A 42 -10.73 15.66 3.16
CA GLY A 42 -9.43 15.32 3.72
C GLY A 42 -9.39 15.29 5.25
N ASP A 43 -10.53 15.51 5.92
CA ASP A 43 -10.64 15.51 7.38
C ASP A 43 -10.90 14.09 7.90
N MET A 44 -9.82 13.30 7.92
CA MET A 44 -9.85 11.90 8.32
C MET A 44 -10.24 11.71 9.79
N GLN A 45 -9.92 12.67 10.67
CA GLN A 45 -10.25 12.58 12.08
C GLN A 45 -11.75 12.76 12.30
N THR A 46 -12.35 13.79 11.71
CA THR A 46 -13.79 14.01 11.80
C THR A 46 -14.57 12.84 11.20
N ALA A 47 -14.11 12.29 10.06
CA ALA A 47 -14.73 11.11 9.47
C ALA A 47 -14.71 9.90 10.41
N ALA A 48 -13.57 9.63 11.07
CA ALA A 48 -13.43 8.54 12.04
C ALA A 48 -14.38 8.72 13.23
N ASP A 49 -14.42 9.91 13.83
CA ASP A 49 -15.29 10.22 14.97
C ASP A 49 -16.78 10.00 14.62
N ILE A 50 -17.19 10.34 13.40
CA ILE A 50 -18.57 10.11 12.94
C ILE A 50 -18.86 8.62 12.76
N TYR A 51 -17.95 7.86 12.15
CA TYR A 51 -18.14 6.41 12.01
C TYR A 51 -18.19 5.71 13.36
N ASP A 52 -17.35 6.09 14.32
CA ASP A 52 -17.40 5.57 15.69
C ASP A 52 -18.74 5.88 16.38
N ALA A 53 -19.25 7.10 16.21
CA ALA A 53 -20.54 7.49 16.76
C ALA A 53 -21.71 6.70 16.13
N ILE A 54 -21.60 6.32 14.85
CA ILE A 54 -22.55 5.42 14.18
C ILE A 54 -22.46 4.02 14.78
N LEU A 55 -21.26 3.45 14.88
CA LEU A 55 -21.06 2.09 15.38
C LEU A 55 -21.42 1.94 16.87
N ALA A 56 -21.30 3.00 17.66
CA ALA A 56 -21.78 3.00 19.05
C ALA A 56 -23.30 2.82 19.17
N GLN A 57 -24.06 3.26 18.16
CA GLN A 57 -25.53 3.19 18.15
C GLN A 57 -26.05 2.02 17.32
N ALA A 58 -25.40 1.72 16.20
CA ALA A 58 -25.72 0.66 15.27
C ALA A 58 -24.44 -0.12 14.91
N PRO A 59 -23.98 -1.04 15.78
CA PRO A 59 -22.72 -1.75 15.60
C PRO A 59 -22.63 -2.59 14.33
N GLU A 60 -23.77 -2.93 13.72
CA GLU A 60 -23.86 -3.78 12.53
C GLU A 60 -23.99 -2.98 11.21
N THR A 61 -23.78 -1.66 11.25
CA THR A 61 -23.81 -0.82 10.04
C THR A 61 -22.58 -1.05 9.18
N ILE A 62 -22.76 -1.84 8.12
CA ILE A 62 -21.69 -2.29 7.22
C ILE A 62 -20.91 -1.14 6.59
N GLU A 63 -21.62 -0.07 6.22
CA GLU A 63 -21.02 1.12 5.62
C GLU A 63 -20.07 1.82 6.60
N ALA A 64 -20.41 1.84 7.89
CA ALA A 64 -19.56 2.43 8.92
C ALA A 64 -18.38 1.53 9.28
N ILE A 65 -18.58 0.21 9.36
CA ILE A 65 -17.50 -0.78 9.55
C ILE A 65 -16.47 -0.66 8.41
N ALA A 66 -16.93 -0.65 7.16
CA ALA A 66 -16.05 -0.54 6.01
C ALA A 66 -15.38 0.84 5.90
N GLY A 67 -16.13 1.92 6.15
CA GLY A 67 -15.60 3.28 6.09
C GLY A 67 -14.50 3.55 7.13
N LEU A 68 -14.74 3.19 8.40
CA LEU A 68 -13.72 3.32 9.45
C LEU A 68 -12.55 2.35 9.22
N GLY A 69 -12.82 1.14 8.72
CA GLY A 69 -11.77 0.19 8.35
C GLY A 69 -10.86 0.73 7.25
N GLU A 70 -11.42 1.46 6.28
CA GLU A 70 -10.65 2.10 5.22
C GLU A 70 -9.77 3.24 5.77
N LEU A 71 -10.29 4.04 6.70
CA LEU A 71 -9.49 5.08 7.39
C LEU A 71 -8.33 4.48 8.19
N LEU A 72 -8.57 3.40 8.93
CA LEU A 72 -7.54 2.68 9.69
C LEU A 72 -6.45 2.13 8.74
N PHE A 73 -6.88 1.50 7.65
CA PHE A 73 -5.96 0.96 6.66
C PHE A 73 -5.13 2.06 5.98
N GLU A 74 -5.73 3.19 5.63
CA GLU A 74 -5.03 4.36 5.07
C GLU A 74 -4.08 5.02 6.07
N ALA A 75 -4.39 4.97 7.37
CA ALA A 75 -3.51 5.37 8.45
C ALA A 75 -2.37 4.37 8.72
N GLY A 76 -2.33 3.24 8.00
CA GLY A 76 -1.33 2.18 8.15
C GLY A 76 -1.67 1.13 9.21
N ASP A 77 -2.78 1.28 9.92
CA ASP A 77 -3.27 0.32 10.91
C ASP A 77 -4.05 -0.81 10.24
N THR A 78 -3.30 -1.73 9.61
CA THR A 78 -3.88 -2.87 8.90
C THR A 78 -4.54 -3.86 9.87
N GLU A 79 -3.93 -4.06 11.05
CA GLU A 79 -4.45 -4.97 12.07
C GLU A 79 -5.77 -4.46 12.66
N GLY A 80 -5.85 -3.15 12.96
CA GLY A 80 -7.10 -2.50 13.37
C GLY A 80 -8.19 -2.59 12.31
N ALA A 81 -7.86 -2.38 11.03
CA ALA A 81 -8.81 -2.54 9.94
C ALA A 81 -9.34 -3.98 9.83
N GLU A 82 -8.49 -5.00 9.97
CA GLU A 82 -8.92 -6.41 9.96
C GLU A 82 -9.80 -6.75 11.16
N ALA A 83 -9.42 -6.30 12.35
CA ALA A 83 -10.19 -6.50 13.58
C ALA A 83 -11.59 -5.88 13.46
N LEU A 84 -11.68 -4.69 12.88
CA LEU A 84 -12.96 -4.02 12.65
C LEU A 84 -13.81 -4.75 11.60
N LEU A 85 -13.23 -5.17 10.48
CA LEU A 85 -13.96 -5.97 9.49
C LEU A 85 -14.50 -7.30 10.07
N ALA A 86 -13.82 -7.85 11.07
CA ALA A 86 -14.24 -9.08 11.76
C ALA A 86 -15.45 -8.87 12.69
N THR A 87 -15.80 -7.64 13.06
CA THR A 87 -17.02 -7.36 13.85
C THR A 87 -18.29 -7.44 13.01
N ALA A 88 -18.18 -7.44 11.68
CA ALA A 88 -19.32 -7.52 10.79
C ALA A 88 -20.11 -8.83 10.99
N PRO A 89 -21.46 -8.78 11.00
CA PRO A 89 -22.30 -9.97 11.14
C PRO A 89 -21.98 -11.01 10.06
N GLU A 90 -21.98 -12.29 10.41
CA GLU A 90 -21.68 -13.40 9.49
C GLU A 90 -22.45 -13.31 8.17
N ALA A 91 -23.75 -12.98 8.27
CA ALA A 91 -24.66 -12.86 7.12
C ALA A 91 -24.29 -11.71 6.15
N LYS A 92 -23.40 -10.80 6.54
CA LYS A 92 -23.00 -9.61 5.76
C LYS A 92 -21.48 -9.49 5.57
N LYS A 93 -20.70 -10.52 5.89
CA LYS A 93 -19.22 -10.53 5.73
C LYS A 93 -18.71 -10.33 4.30
N ASP A 94 -19.57 -10.59 3.32
CA ASP A 94 -19.30 -10.41 1.89
C ASP A 94 -20.13 -9.27 1.29
N ALA A 95 -20.71 -8.41 2.13
CA ALA A 95 -21.36 -7.20 1.65
C ALA A 95 -20.36 -6.36 0.84
N PRO A 96 -20.82 -5.71 -0.26
CA PRO A 96 -19.92 -5.04 -1.19
C PRO A 96 -18.90 -4.08 -0.55
N PRO A 97 -19.25 -3.26 0.46
CA PRO A 97 -18.28 -2.37 1.12
C PRO A 97 -17.14 -3.13 1.83
N ILE A 98 -17.45 -4.23 2.52
CA ILE A 98 -16.45 -5.06 3.21
C ILE A 98 -15.58 -5.81 2.21
N ALA A 99 -16.20 -6.38 1.18
CA ALA A 99 -15.48 -7.09 0.13
C ALA A 99 -14.49 -6.17 -0.61
N ALA A 100 -14.90 -4.92 -0.88
CA ALA A 100 -14.04 -3.92 -1.52
C ALA A 100 -12.82 -3.58 -0.66
N LEU A 101 -13.01 -3.31 0.64
CA LEU A 101 -11.89 -3.03 1.54
C LEU A 101 -10.95 -4.24 1.67
N ARG A 102 -11.49 -5.45 1.86
CA ARG A 102 -10.69 -6.69 1.93
C ARG A 102 -9.86 -6.89 0.66
N ALA A 103 -10.44 -6.62 -0.51
CA ALA A 103 -9.72 -6.69 -1.78
C ALA A 103 -8.59 -5.64 -1.87
N LYS A 104 -8.84 -4.40 -1.42
CA LYS A 104 -7.83 -3.32 -1.36
C LYS A 104 -6.66 -3.72 -0.46
N MET A 105 -6.95 -4.24 0.74
CA MET A 105 -5.94 -4.72 1.69
C MET A 105 -5.15 -5.91 1.13
N ALA A 106 -5.83 -6.89 0.52
CA ALA A 106 -5.17 -8.03 -0.10
C ALA A 106 -4.27 -7.63 -1.27
N LEU A 107 -4.69 -6.66 -2.09
CA LEU A 107 -3.87 -6.14 -3.19
C LEU A 107 -2.63 -5.40 -2.66
N ALA A 108 -2.79 -4.59 -1.62
CA ALA A 108 -1.67 -3.92 -0.97
C ALA A 108 -0.70 -4.91 -0.32
N ALA A 109 -1.21 -5.97 0.31
CA ALA A 109 -0.40 -7.05 0.88
C ALA A 109 0.35 -7.82 -0.21
N GLN A 110 -0.28 -8.10 -1.35
CA GLN A 110 0.39 -8.69 -2.52
C GLN A 110 1.50 -7.78 -3.05
N ALA A 111 1.23 -6.47 -3.17
CA ALA A 111 2.24 -5.50 -3.58
C ALA A 111 3.39 -5.41 -2.57
N ALA A 112 3.12 -5.46 -1.27
CA ALA A 112 4.13 -5.50 -0.21
C ALA A 112 4.93 -6.81 -0.21
N ALA A 113 4.30 -7.95 -0.53
CA ALA A 113 4.93 -9.25 -0.62
C ALA A 113 5.87 -9.40 -1.83
N LEU A 114 5.72 -8.55 -2.86
CA LEU A 114 6.73 -8.39 -3.91
C LEU A 114 8.02 -7.78 -3.35
N GLY A 115 7.97 -7.14 -2.18
CA GLY A 115 9.08 -6.50 -1.48
C GLY A 115 9.11 -4.98 -1.69
N ASN A 116 9.50 -4.22 -0.66
CA ASN A 116 9.63 -2.76 -0.77
C ASN A 116 11.03 -2.39 -1.28
N PRO A 117 11.19 -1.79 -2.48
CA PRO A 117 12.48 -1.33 -2.98
C PRO A 117 13.23 -0.45 -1.98
N ALA A 118 12.53 0.44 -1.28
CA ALA A 118 13.12 1.35 -0.31
C ALA A 118 13.65 0.64 0.94
N GLU A 119 13.12 -0.54 1.29
CA GLU A 119 13.68 -1.35 2.37
C GLU A 119 15.00 -1.98 1.96
N PHE A 120 15.07 -2.57 0.77
CA PHE A 120 16.31 -3.13 0.25
C PHE A 120 17.37 -2.05 0.01
N GLU A 121 16.98 -0.86 -0.47
CA GLU A 121 17.89 0.29 -0.60
C GLU A 121 18.44 0.73 0.76
N ARG A 122 17.62 0.81 1.82
CA ARG A 122 18.09 1.10 3.18
C ARG A 122 19.06 0.03 3.68
N ARG A 123 18.72 -1.25 3.52
CA ARG A 123 19.60 -2.38 3.89
C ARG A 123 20.93 -2.31 3.15
N LEU A 124 20.94 -1.92 1.88
CA LEU A 124 22.15 -1.74 1.08
C LEU A 124 22.95 -0.50 1.45
N ALA A 125 22.29 0.56 1.94
CA ALA A 125 22.98 1.74 2.47
C ALA A 125 23.73 1.42 3.77
N GLU A 126 23.14 0.60 4.64
CA GLU A 126 23.75 0.16 5.91
C GLU A 126 24.78 -0.96 5.69
N ASN A 127 24.48 -1.91 4.81
CA ASN A 127 25.35 -3.02 4.45
C ASN A 127 25.44 -3.17 2.92
N PRO A 128 26.40 -2.50 2.27
CA PRO A 128 26.59 -2.60 0.82
C PRO A 128 26.93 -4.00 0.30
N LYS A 129 27.30 -4.94 1.21
CA LYS A 129 27.64 -6.34 0.91
C LYS A 129 26.47 -7.30 1.11
N ASP A 130 25.27 -6.81 1.42
CA ASP A 130 24.06 -7.64 1.46
C ASP A 130 23.64 -8.03 0.03
N HIS A 131 24.28 -9.09 -0.49
CA HIS A 131 24.03 -9.59 -1.84
C HIS A 131 22.62 -10.14 -2.02
N GLN A 132 22.00 -10.66 -0.94
CA GLN A 132 20.60 -11.11 -0.97
C GLN A 132 19.67 -9.91 -1.17
N ALA A 133 19.80 -8.86 -0.37
CA ALA A 133 19.00 -7.63 -0.54
C ALA A 133 19.17 -7.01 -1.93
N ARG A 134 20.39 -7.05 -2.48
CA ARG A 134 20.70 -6.56 -3.82
C ARG A 134 20.04 -7.41 -4.92
N PHE A 135 19.97 -8.72 -4.71
CA PHE A 135 19.29 -9.64 -5.62
C PHE A 135 17.78 -9.42 -5.60
N ASP A 136 17.18 -9.34 -4.41
CA ASP A 136 15.75 -9.13 -4.25
C ASP A 136 15.31 -7.78 -4.84
N LEU A 137 16.10 -6.72 -4.62
CA LEU A 137 15.90 -5.42 -5.25
C LEU A 137 15.93 -5.49 -6.78
N ALA A 138 16.87 -6.25 -7.36
CA ALA A 138 16.93 -6.45 -8.80
C ALA A 138 15.67 -7.14 -9.36
N MET A 139 15.12 -8.11 -8.63
CA MET A 139 13.89 -8.80 -9.03
C MET A 139 12.69 -7.85 -9.04
N ILE A 140 12.58 -6.98 -8.04
CA ILE A 140 11.50 -5.98 -7.96
C ILE A 140 11.65 -4.93 -9.06
N GLN A 141 12.86 -4.42 -9.29
CA GLN A 141 13.12 -3.47 -10.37
C GLN A 141 12.76 -4.05 -11.74
N ASN A 142 13.10 -5.32 -11.98
CA ASN A 142 12.69 -6.02 -13.20
C ASN A 142 11.16 -6.13 -13.32
N ALA A 143 10.46 -6.50 -12.24
CA ALA A 143 9.00 -6.59 -12.23
C ALA A 143 8.31 -5.23 -12.50
N ASN A 144 8.94 -4.15 -12.05
CA ASN A 144 8.49 -2.77 -12.30
C ASN A 144 8.91 -2.22 -13.67
N GLY A 145 9.63 -3.00 -14.48
CA GLY A 145 10.09 -2.60 -15.82
C GLY A 145 11.41 -1.82 -15.84
N ASP A 146 12.05 -1.59 -14.70
CA ASP A 146 13.38 -0.98 -14.62
C ASP A 146 14.49 -2.04 -14.85
N ARG A 147 14.62 -2.43 -16.11
CA ARG A 147 15.55 -3.46 -16.57
C ARG A 147 17.01 -3.07 -16.35
N THR A 148 17.32 -1.79 -16.49
CA THR A 148 18.70 -1.28 -16.34
C THR A 148 19.14 -1.38 -14.89
N ALA A 149 18.32 -0.91 -13.94
CA ALA A 149 18.66 -0.98 -12.53
C ALA A 149 18.75 -2.45 -12.05
N ALA A 150 17.84 -3.31 -12.51
CA ALA A 150 17.87 -4.73 -12.22
C ALA A 150 19.20 -5.38 -12.66
N ALA A 151 19.60 -5.15 -13.91
CA ALA A 151 20.84 -5.70 -14.45
C ALA A 151 22.08 -5.17 -13.70
N ASP A 152 22.11 -3.88 -13.35
CA ASP A 152 23.22 -3.27 -12.63
C ASP A 152 23.37 -3.81 -11.20
N ASN A 153 22.27 -4.10 -10.52
CA ASN A 153 22.30 -4.74 -9.21
C ASN A 153 22.85 -6.18 -9.27
N LEU A 154 22.44 -6.98 -10.25
CA LEU A 154 22.97 -8.34 -10.44
C LEU A 154 24.47 -8.32 -10.84
N LEU A 155 24.88 -7.40 -11.73
CA LEU A 155 26.28 -7.21 -12.09
C LEU A 155 27.15 -6.78 -10.90
N ALA A 156 26.60 -5.97 -9.99
CA ALA A 156 27.30 -5.57 -8.78
C ALA A 156 27.54 -6.76 -7.83
N ILE A 157 26.60 -7.71 -7.73
CA ILE A 157 26.82 -8.97 -7.01
C ILE A 157 27.96 -9.75 -7.68
N ILE A 158 27.89 -9.99 -9.00
CA ILE A 158 28.89 -10.75 -9.75
C ILE A 158 30.29 -10.13 -9.63
N LYS A 159 30.39 -8.80 -9.60
CA LYS A 159 31.65 -8.09 -9.40
C LYS A 159 32.25 -8.32 -8.01
N ALA A 160 31.41 -8.41 -6.99
CA ALA A 160 31.83 -8.55 -5.60
C ALA A 160 32.13 -10.02 -5.23
N ASP A 161 31.23 -10.92 -5.61
CA ASP A 161 31.34 -12.36 -5.38
C ASP A 161 30.71 -13.10 -6.56
N ARG A 162 31.56 -13.65 -7.45
CA ARG A 162 31.12 -14.35 -8.65
C ARG A 162 30.34 -15.64 -8.33
N ALA A 163 30.70 -16.33 -7.26
CA ALA A 163 30.16 -17.63 -6.87
C ALA A 163 28.97 -17.52 -5.90
N TRP A 164 28.55 -16.29 -5.57
CA TRP A 164 27.46 -16.03 -4.64
C TRP A 164 26.21 -16.82 -5.04
N ASN A 165 25.70 -17.61 -4.09
CA ASN A 165 24.52 -18.45 -4.25
C ASN A 165 24.58 -19.36 -5.50
N GLU A 166 25.68 -20.09 -5.67
CA GLU A 166 25.89 -21.02 -6.80
C GLU A 166 25.77 -20.34 -8.18
N ASP A 167 26.47 -19.21 -8.35
CA ASP A 167 26.35 -18.32 -9.52
C ASP A 167 24.93 -17.72 -9.71
N GLY A 168 24.11 -17.67 -8.66
CA GLY A 168 22.70 -17.29 -8.72
C GLY A 168 22.45 -15.93 -9.40
N ALA A 169 23.29 -14.92 -9.11
CA ALA A 169 23.18 -13.61 -9.75
C ALA A 169 23.46 -13.65 -11.26
N ARG A 170 24.42 -14.46 -11.70
CA ARG A 170 24.74 -14.64 -13.12
C ARG A 170 23.62 -15.40 -13.83
N THR A 171 23.14 -16.49 -13.23
CA THR A 171 22.04 -17.30 -13.77
C THR A 171 20.79 -16.46 -13.97
N GLN A 172 20.43 -15.67 -12.95
CA GLN A 172 19.28 -14.77 -13.05
C GLN A 172 19.46 -13.71 -14.14
N LEU A 173 20.65 -13.10 -14.25
CA LEU A 173 20.93 -12.10 -15.27
C LEU A 173 20.80 -12.66 -16.70
N LEU A 174 21.22 -13.91 -16.91
CA LEU A 174 21.06 -14.58 -18.21
C LEU A 174 19.58 -14.85 -18.53
N GLN A 175 18.78 -15.29 -17.55
CA GLN A 175 17.34 -15.48 -17.71
C GLN A 175 16.63 -14.16 -18.06
N LEU A 176 17.03 -13.05 -17.44
CA LEU A 176 16.50 -11.72 -17.77
C LEU A 176 16.81 -11.31 -19.21
N PHE A 177 18.01 -11.61 -19.72
CA PHE A 177 18.34 -11.35 -21.13
C PHE A 177 17.48 -12.15 -22.11
N GLU A 178 17.12 -13.37 -21.75
CA GLU A 178 16.20 -14.19 -22.56
C GLU A 178 14.79 -13.59 -22.53
N ALA A 179 14.31 -13.17 -21.36
CA ALA A 179 12.99 -12.57 -21.18
C ALA A 179 12.84 -11.21 -21.88
N TRP A 180 13.86 -10.33 -21.81
CA TRP A 180 13.82 -9.01 -22.44
C TRP A 180 14.11 -9.07 -23.95
N GLY A 181 14.80 -10.11 -24.40
CA GLY A 181 15.26 -10.27 -25.77
C GLY A 181 16.69 -9.78 -25.99
N MET A 182 17.36 -10.39 -26.97
CA MET A 182 18.79 -10.17 -27.23
C MET A 182 19.13 -8.79 -27.81
N THR A 183 18.14 -8.07 -28.34
CA THR A 183 18.28 -6.74 -28.95
C THR A 183 17.84 -5.61 -28.02
N ASP A 184 17.35 -5.93 -26.82
CA ASP A 184 16.99 -4.94 -25.81
C ASP A 184 18.23 -4.14 -25.36
N GLU A 185 18.08 -2.83 -25.15
CA GLU A 185 19.19 -1.95 -24.79
C GLU A 185 19.84 -2.31 -23.44
N ALA A 186 19.03 -2.69 -22.44
CA ALA A 186 19.53 -3.13 -21.14
C ALA A 186 20.30 -4.44 -21.27
N THR A 187 19.79 -5.39 -22.08
CA THR A 187 20.49 -6.63 -22.42
C THR A 187 21.86 -6.36 -23.07
N LEU A 188 21.92 -5.51 -24.09
CA LEU A 188 23.17 -5.20 -24.80
C LEU A 188 24.21 -4.53 -23.87
N SER A 189 23.77 -3.55 -23.09
CA SER A 189 24.63 -2.84 -22.14
C SER A 189 25.17 -3.78 -21.05
N ALA A 190 24.30 -4.57 -20.44
CA ALA A 190 24.66 -5.48 -19.36
C ALA A 190 25.56 -6.63 -19.83
N ARG A 191 25.36 -7.18 -21.04
CA ARG A 191 26.27 -8.19 -21.63
C ARG A 191 27.69 -7.68 -21.79
N ARG A 192 27.85 -6.43 -22.25
CA ARG A 192 29.16 -5.80 -22.37
C ARG A 192 29.84 -5.66 -21.00
N LYS A 193 29.09 -5.22 -19.98
CA LYS A 193 29.59 -5.12 -18.59
C LYS A 193 29.96 -6.50 -18.03
N LEU A 194 29.12 -7.52 -18.23
CA LEU A 194 29.36 -8.89 -17.78
C LEU A 194 30.63 -9.48 -18.41
N SER A 195 30.80 -9.31 -19.72
CA SER A 195 32.01 -9.78 -20.42
C SER A 195 33.27 -9.13 -19.85
N ALA A 196 33.25 -7.80 -19.66
CA ALA A 196 34.37 -7.10 -19.03
C ALA A 196 34.67 -7.62 -17.62
N LEU A 197 33.65 -7.94 -16.82
CA LEU A 197 33.82 -8.49 -15.47
C LEU A 197 34.36 -9.92 -15.45
N LEU A 198 34.10 -10.74 -16.47
CA LEU A 198 34.53 -12.14 -16.51
C LEU A 198 35.93 -12.33 -17.10
N PHE A 199 36.36 -11.43 -17.99
CA PHE A 199 37.62 -11.53 -18.72
C PHE A 199 38.65 -10.45 -18.33
N SER A 200 38.37 -9.66 -17.28
CA SER A 200 39.37 -8.88 -16.53
C SER A 200 39.98 -9.71 -15.40
#